data_AF-A0A9W8GP24-F1
#
_entry.id   AF-A0A9W8GP24-F1
#
_cell.length_a   1.000
_cell.length_b   1.000
_cell.length_c   1.000
_cell.angle_alpha   90.00
_cell.angle_beta   90.00
_cell.angle_gamma   90.00
#
_symmetry.space_group_name_H-M   'P 1'
#
loop_
_entity.id
_entity.type
_entity.pdbx_description
1 polymer ?
#
loop_
_entity_poly.entity_id
_entity_poly.type
_entity_poly.pdbx_seq_one_letter_code
_entity_poly.pdbx_strand_id
1 'polypeptide(L)'
;LGSHSEFAQRVLLTNLIRLLGSIKDTKERLGYNTRSSLVVLPLSSNHGNFGGDGLYGECKIGLETAFNRWKSESWKNYLSIAGAVIGWTRGTGLMSGNNVVAQEIERLGVRTFSTREMAFNILGLVHPRICRLACRQPIWADINGGMGGISDFGDVVSKVRVDIQRKISTLQVIAREAALDYAAQSTQPAVTSLSAQGATPLAKHKHHFPAPRHYEQLQHLRHLQDMVNLDKVVVVTGYGEVGSYGNAETRWEMEAYGEFSLEGCIELAWTMGLIKHFNGTLKATGTMYVGWVDAKTEKPIRDIDVKPRYEEYILAHTGIRLIEPEMAHGYDPNRRTILREIQIEHDMEPFEATADEAATFKAQNGSNVDIWETSSGGSWLVKFLKGALIRVPMALQTNRLVAALLPTGWSPAIYGIPDDVIRQVDPVTCYVLVATVEALVRSGITDPYELYQYFHVSEVGNTTGSALGGCRAIREVFKDRYLDKEVKNDALQETFISTVQAW
;
A
#
# COMPACT_ATOMS: atom_id res chain seq x y z
N LEU A 1 20.39 -31.13 -10.62
CA LEU A 1 19.05 -31.76 -10.56
C LEU A 1 18.65 -31.85 -9.09
N GLY A 2 17.53 -31.26 -8.69
CA GLY A 2 17.08 -31.23 -7.28
C GLY A 2 15.57 -30.98 -7.20
N SER A 3 15.04 -30.75 -5.99
CA SER A 3 13.59 -30.61 -5.73
C SER A 3 12.90 -29.60 -6.66
N HIS A 4 13.55 -28.48 -6.97
CA HIS A 4 13.02 -27.49 -7.91
C HIS A 4 12.81 -28.06 -9.33
N SER A 5 13.77 -28.87 -9.83
CA SER A 5 13.66 -29.48 -11.17
C SER A 5 12.53 -30.51 -11.22
N GLU A 6 12.35 -31.31 -10.17
CA GLU A 6 11.28 -32.29 -10.08
C GLU A 6 9.90 -31.62 -10.00
N PHE A 7 9.76 -30.54 -9.21
CA PHE A 7 8.55 -29.75 -9.18
C PHE A 7 8.25 -29.12 -10.55
N ALA A 8 9.27 -28.55 -11.21
CA ALA A 8 9.13 -28.01 -12.57
C ALA A 8 8.65 -29.09 -13.56
N GLN A 9 9.20 -30.32 -13.49
CA GLN A 9 8.73 -31.43 -14.31
C GLN A 9 7.27 -31.78 -14.04
N ARG A 10 6.88 -31.84 -12.76
CA ARG A 10 5.49 -32.08 -12.38
C ARG A 10 4.56 -31.02 -12.94
N VAL A 11 4.95 -29.75 -12.95
CA VAL A 11 4.15 -28.64 -13.50
C VAL A 11 4.09 -28.72 -15.03
N LEU A 12 5.24 -28.83 -15.70
CA LEU A 12 5.36 -28.70 -17.16
C LEU A 12 4.88 -29.92 -17.94
N LEU A 13 4.89 -31.11 -17.31
CA LEU A 13 4.53 -32.37 -17.98
C LEU A 13 3.39 -33.09 -17.26
N THR A 14 3.61 -33.57 -16.03
CA THR A 14 2.67 -34.46 -15.35
C THR A 14 1.30 -33.82 -15.11
N ASN A 15 1.27 -32.61 -14.55
CA ASN A 15 0.04 -31.89 -14.27
C ASN A 15 -0.61 -31.35 -15.55
N LEU A 16 0.16 -31.06 -16.60
CA LEU A 16 -0.39 -30.72 -17.90
C LEU A 16 -1.18 -31.90 -18.48
N ILE A 17 -0.61 -33.12 -18.47
CA ILE A 17 -1.32 -34.32 -18.91
C ILE A 17 -2.57 -34.59 -18.05
N ARG A 18 -2.47 -34.42 -16.72
CA ARG A 18 -3.63 -34.55 -15.81
C ARG A 18 -4.72 -33.51 -16.09
N LEU A 19 -4.35 -32.27 -16.44
CA LEU A 19 -5.29 -31.22 -16.83
C LEU A 19 -6.04 -31.63 -18.10
N LEU A 20 -5.33 -32.14 -19.12
CA LEU A 20 -5.95 -32.65 -20.33
C LEU A 20 -6.92 -33.79 -20.03
N GLY A 21 -6.50 -34.76 -19.21
CA GLY A 21 -7.37 -35.85 -18.74
C GLY A 21 -8.64 -35.34 -18.05
N SER A 22 -8.50 -34.37 -17.15
CA SER A 22 -9.64 -33.78 -16.42
C SER A 22 -10.65 -33.07 -17.35
N ILE A 23 -10.16 -32.37 -18.38
CA ILE A 23 -11.01 -31.75 -19.40
C ILE A 23 -11.74 -32.82 -20.22
N LYS A 24 -11.03 -33.88 -20.62
CA LYS A 24 -11.62 -35.01 -21.34
C LYS A 24 -12.72 -35.68 -20.51
N ASP A 25 -12.43 -36.04 -19.27
CA ASP A 25 -13.37 -36.76 -18.39
C ASP A 25 -14.62 -35.93 -18.12
N THR A 26 -14.45 -34.61 -17.96
CA THR A 26 -15.58 -33.69 -17.80
C THR A 26 -16.45 -33.61 -19.05
N LYS A 27 -15.84 -33.51 -20.24
CA LYS A 27 -16.59 -33.49 -21.51
C LYS A 27 -17.32 -34.81 -21.76
N GLU A 28 -16.68 -35.93 -21.45
CA GLU A 28 -17.27 -37.26 -21.57
C GLU A 28 -18.47 -37.42 -20.64
N ARG A 29 -18.31 -37.08 -19.35
CA ARG A 29 -19.40 -37.12 -18.36
C ARG A 29 -20.61 -36.29 -18.76
N LEU A 30 -20.39 -35.15 -19.42
CA LEU A 30 -21.45 -34.22 -19.87
C LEU A 30 -21.99 -34.56 -21.27
N GLY A 31 -21.45 -35.57 -21.95
CA GLY A 31 -21.87 -35.94 -23.31
C GLY A 31 -21.40 -35.01 -24.43
N TYR A 32 -20.41 -34.13 -24.18
CA TYR A 32 -19.88 -33.21 -25.19
C TYR A 32 -18.85 -33.87 -26.11
N ASN A 33 -19.31 -34.73 -27.02
CA ASN A 33 -18.47 -35.49 -27.95
C ASN A 33 -18.28 -34.82 -29.34
N THR A 34 -18.97 -33.72 -29.63
CA THR A 34 -18.89 -32.99 -30.92
C THR A 34 -18.14 -31.66 -30.83
N ARG A 35 -17.67 -31.28 -29.63
CA ARG A 35 -16.97 -30.01 -29.38
C ARG A 35 -15.62 -30.26 -28.74
N SER A 36 -14.63 -30.54 -29.58
CA SER A 36 -13.24 -30.71 -29.16
C SER A 36 -12.63 -29.41 -28.64
N SER A 37 -11.79 -29.49 -27.61
CA SER A 37 -10.98 -28.36 -27.12
C SER A 37 -9.58 -28.41 -27.73
N LEU A 38 -9.17 -27.32 -28.40
CA LEU A 38 -7.81 -27.19 -28.91
C LEU A 38 -6.82 -26.98 -27.78
N VAL A 39 -5.81 -27.85 -27.72
CA VAL A 39 -4.67 -27.77 -26.83
C VAL A 39 -3.48 -27.25 -27.62
N VAL A 40 -3.06 -26.02 -27.33
CA VAL A 40 -1.82 -25.47 -27.89
C VAL A 40 -0.66 -25.87 -26.97
N LEU A 41 0.09 -26.90 -27.36
CA LEU A 41 1.23 -27.39 -26.57
C LEU A 41 2.46 -26.51 -26.81
N PRO A 42 3.07 -25.93 -25.76
CA PRO A 42 4.30 -25.16 -25.90
C PRO A 42 5.48 -26.12 -26.02
N LEU A 43 5.84 -26.46 -27.26
CA LEU A 43 7.01 -27.26 -27.58
C LEU A 43 8.26 -26.37 -27.69
N SER A 44 9.41 -27.02 -27.79
CA SER A 44 10.73 -26.38 -27.83
C SER A 44 11.59 -27.14 -28.83
N SER A 45 12.40 -26.44 -29.63
CA SER A 45 13.44 -27.09 -30.42
C SER A 45 14.70 -27.40 -29.60
N ASN A 46 14.80 -26.86 -28.38
CA ASN A 46 15.85 -27.19 -27.43
C ASN A 46 15.43 -28.38 -26.58
N HIS A 47 16.12 -29.51 -26.76
CA HIS A 47 15.99 -30.74 -25.96
C HIS A 47 17.30 -31.07 -25.23
N GLY A 48 17.95 -30.06 -24.64
CA GLY A 48 19.23 -30.20 -23.95
C GLY A 48 20.45 -29.66 -24.72
N ASN A 49 20.22 -28.88 -25.79
CA ASN A 49 21.28 -28.30 -26.63
C ASN A 49 22.05 -27.15 -25.95
N PHE A 50 21.48 -26.53 -24.92
CA PHE A 50 22.12 -25.42 -24.19
C PHE A 50 22.76 -25.84 -22.86
N GLY A 51 22.32 -26.95 -22.27
CA GLY A 51 22.71 -27.37 -20.92
C GLY A 51 22.23 -26.44 -19.80
N GLY A 52 22.29 -26.91 -18.55
CA GLY A 52 21.93 -26.12 -17.37
C GLY A 52 20.44 -25.81 -17.19
N ASP A 53 19.56 -26.40 -18.00
CA ASP A 53 18.11 -26.18 -18.03
C ASP A 53 17.30 -27.17 -17.17
N GLY A 54 17.99 -27.96 -16.33
CA GLY A 54 17.35 -28.86 -15.36
C GLY A 54 16.66 -30.04 -16.06
N LEU A 55 15.33 -30.14 -15.92
CA LEU A 55 14.51 -31.18 -16.59
C LEU A 55 13.66 -30.59 -17.73
N TYR A 56 14.03 -29.41 -18.23
CA TYR A 56 13.25 -28.70 -19.25
C TYR A 56 13.17 -29.48 -20.56
N GLY A 57 14.29 -29.98 -21.06
CA GLY A 57 14.35 -30.74 -22.31
C GLY A 57 13.47 -31.99 -22.27
N GLU A 58 13.56 -32.75 -21.18
CA GLU A 58 12.77 -33.95 -20.89
C GLU A 58 11.27 -33.65 -20.84
N CYS A 59 10.88 -32.50 -20.25
CA CYS A 59 9.48 -32.09 -20.24
C CYS A 59 8.98 -31.79 -21.65
N LYS A 60 9.74 -31.01 -22.43
CA LYS A 60 9.31 -30.56 -23.75
C LYS A 60 9.23 -31.69 -24.75
N ILE A 61 10.20 -32.60 -24.75
CA ILE A 61 10.15 -33.80 -25.59
C ILE A 61 9.04 -34.77 -25.11
N GLY A 62 8.80 -34.87 -23.80
CA GLY A 62 7.73 -35.70 -23.24
C GLY A 62 6.33 -35.28 -23.72
N LEU A 63 6.11 -33.98 -23.96
CA LEU A 63 4.85 -33.46 -24.49
C LEU A 63 4.56 -33.92 -25.92
N GLU A 64 5.60 -34.23 -26.71
CA GLU A 64 5.43 -34.68 -28.10
C GLU A 64 4.71 -36.04 -28.19
N THR A 65 4.74 -36.84 -27.11
CA THR A 65 3.97 -38.08 -27.03
C THR A 65 2.46 -37.85 -27.22
N ALA A 66 1.94 -36.65 -26.92
CA ALA A 66 0.54 -36.29 -27.10
C ALA A 66 0.07 -36.42 -28.56
N PHE A 67 0.95 -36.21 -29.54
CA PHE A 67 0.65 -36.36 -30.96
C PHE A 67 0.28 -37.80 -31.34
N ASN A 68 1.01 -38.77 -30.78
CA ASN A 68 0.76 -40.18 -30.99
C ASN A 68 -0.43 -40.66 -30.15
N ARG A 69 -0.50 -40.23 -28.88
CA ARG A 69 -1.58 -40.58 -27.95
C ARG A 69 -2.95 -40.10 -28.42
N TRP A 70 -3.02 -38.96 -29.12
CA TRP A 70 -4.26 -38.49 -29.73
C TRP A 70 -4.86 -39.50 -30.73
N LYS A 71 -4.02 -40.30 -31.41
CA LYS A 71 -4.45 -41.37 -32.32
C LYS A 71 -4.69 -42.70 -31.61
N SER A 72 -3.85 -43.06 -30.66
CA SER A 72 -3.85 -44.38 -30.03
C SER A 72 -4.84 -44.52 -28.87
N GLU A 73 -5.34 -43.43 -28.31
CA GLU A 73 -6.22 -43.41 -27.14
C GLU A 73 -7.61 -42.79 -27.44
N SER A 74 -8.56 -42.98 -26.53
CA SER A 74 -9.99 -42.64 -26.71
C SER A 74 -10.37 -41.18 -26.39
N TRP A 75 -9.48 -40.21 -26.65
CA TRP A 75 -9.72 -38.80 -26.31
C TRP A 75 -9.79 -37.83 -27.51
N LYS A 76 -9.66 -38.34 -28.74
CA LYS A 76 -9.68 -37.54 -29.99
C LYS A 76 -10.92 -36.66 -30.19
N ASN A 77 -12.09 -37.11 -29.72
CA ASN A 77 -13.36 -36.39 -29.86
C ASN A 77 -13.47 -35.21 -28.88
N TYR A 78 -12.67 -35.22 -27.81
CA TYR A 78 -12.76 -34.28 -26.71
C TYR A 78 -11.65 -33.23 -26.74
N LEU A 79 -10.45 -33.59 -27.21
CA LEU A 79 -9.31 -32.69 -27.35
C LEU A 79 -8.67 -32.82 -28.73
N SER A 80 -8.16 -31.72 -29.26
CA SER A 80 -7.34 -31.65 -30.47
C SER A 80 -5.99 -31.03 -30.14
N ILE A 81 -4.91 -31.48 -30.76
CA ILE A 81 -3.55 -31.03 -30.44
C ILE A 81 -2.99 -30.11 -31.52
N ALA A 82 -2.44 -28.97 -31.12
CA ALA A 82 -1.54 -28.16 -31.93
C ALA A 82 -0.27 -27.89 -31.12
N GLY A 83 0.85 -28.52 -31.47
CA GLY A 83 2.13 -28.20 -30.86
C GLY A 83 2.77 -27.00 -31.55
N ALA A 84 3.06 -25.98 -30.77
CA ALA A 84 3.81 -24.80 -31.20
C ALA A 84 5.26 -24.97 -30.78
N VAL A 85 6.17 -25.15 -31.74
CA VAL A 85 7.61 -25.14 -31.48
C VAL A 85 8.04 -23.67 -31.41
N ILE A 86 8.04 -23.14 -30.18
CA ILE A 86 8.23 -21.72 -29.92
C ILE A 86 9.72 -21.37 -30.05
N GLY A 87 10.02 -20.41 -30.92
CA GLY A 87 11.37 -19.87 -31.10
C GLY A 87 11.77 -18.81 -30.09
N TRP A 88 12.96 -18.27 -30.30
CA TRP A 88 13.53 -17.25 -29.42
C TRP A 88 12.67 -15.99 -29.35
N THR A 89 12.14 -15.73 -28.15
CA THR A 89 11.22 -14.61 -27.90
C THR A 89 11.86 -13.62 -26.94
N ARG A 90 12.23 -12.44 -27.45
CA ARG A 90 12.85 -11.34 -26.71
C ARG A 90 11.87 -10.67 -25.76
N GLY A 91 12.37 -10.20 -24.62
CA GLY A 91 11.59 -9.35 -23.69
C GLY A 91 10.71 -10.09 -22.67
N THR A 92 10.85 -11.42 -22.53
CA THR A 92 10.09 -12.23 -21.57
C THR A 92 10.57 -12.10 -20.11
N GLY A 93 11.63 -11.33 -19.85
CA GLY A 93 12.28 -11.24 -18.52
C GLY A 93 13.10 -12.48 -18.14
N LEU A 94 12.65 -13.67 -18.53
CA LEU A 94 13.30 -14.97 -18.31
C LEU A 94 14.66 -15.11 -19.01
N MET A 95 14.82 -14.42 -20.15
CA MET A 95 16.02 -14.46 -20.98
C MET A 95 16.58 -13.06 -21.26
N SER A 96 16.43 -12.11 -20.33
CA SER A 96 16.94 -10.74 -20.49
C SER A 96 18.45 -10.72 -20.83
N GLY A 97 19.22 -11.60 -20.19
CA GLY A 97 20.65 -11.80 -20.49
C GLY A 97 20.94 -12.37 -21.89
N ASN A 98 19.94 -12.85 -22.61
CA ASN A 98 20.05 -13.33 -23.98
C ASN A 98 19.57 -12.28 -25.00
N ASN A 99 18.89 -11.22 -24.58
CA ASN A 99 18.51 -10.15 -25.50
C ASN A 99 19.74 -9.50 -26.15
N VAL A 100 20.85 -9.42 -25.42
CA VAL A 100 22.12 -8.83 -25.88
C VAL A 100 22.71 -9.57 -27.09
N VAL A 101 22.54 -10.89 -27.16
CA VAL A 101 23.07 -11.70 -28.27
C VAL A 101 22.10 -11.82 -29.45
N ALA A 102 20.83 -11.41 -29.28
CA ALA A 102 19.78 -11.62 -30.27
C ALA A 102 20.10 -10.98 -31.63
N GLN A 103 20.64 -9.76 -31.64
CA GLN A 103 20.99 -9.06 -32.88
C GLN A 103 22.08 -9.81 -33.67
N GLU A 104 23.11 -10.30 -32.99
CA GLU A 104 24.21 -11.04 -33.62
C GLU A 104 23.73 -12.41 -34.11
N ILE A 105 22.81 -13.05 -33.40
CA ILE A 105 22.17 -14.29 -33.83
C ILE A 105 21.35 -14.05 -35.11
N GLU A 106 20.60 -12.95 -35.21
CA GLU A 106 19.85 -12.64 -36.45
C GLU A 106 20.76 -12.42 -37.67
N ARG A 107 22.00 -11.94 -37.47
CA ARG A 107 22.99 -11.82 -38.57
C ARG A 107 23.39 -13.17 -39.16
N LEU A 108 23.17 -14.27 -38.45
CA LEU A 108 23.40 -15.63 -38.94
C LEU A 108 22.23 -16.15 -39.78
N GLY A 109 21.24 -15.32 -40.09
CA GLY A 109 20.12 -15.66 -40.98
C GLY A 109 18.91 -16.29 -40.28
N VAL A 110 18.85 -16.25 -38.95
CA VAL A 110 17.66 -16.67 -38.18
C VAL A 110 16.83 -15.46 -37.76
N ARG A 111 15.57 -15.69 -37.40
CA ARG A 111 14.65 -14.65 -36.93
C ARG A 111 14.36 -14.82 -35.44
N THR A 112 14.54 -13.76 -34.66
CA THR A 112 13.99 -13.68 -33.30
C THR A 112 12.66 -12.95 -33.31
N PHE A 113 11.85 -13.16 -32.27
CA PHE A 113 10.52 -12.57 -32.16
C PHE A 113 10.43 -11.69 -30.92
N SER A 114 9.66 -10.62 -30.99
CA SER A 114 9.12 -9.93 -29.82
C SER A 114 7.99 -10.76 -29.20
N THR A 115 7.61 -10.45 -27.96
CA THR A 115 6.45 -11.07 -27.31
C THR A 115 5.16 -10.89 -28.11
N ARG A 116 4.98 -9.74 -28.76
CA ARG A 116 3.82 -9.45 -29.63
C ARG A 116 3.81 -10.30 -30.91
N GLU A 117 4.97 -10.44 -31.57
CA GLU A 117 5.08 -11.29 -32.77
C GLU A 117 4.84 -12.77 -32.43
N MET A 118 5.42 -13.29 -31.35
CA MET A 118 5.19 -14.68 -30.95
C MET A 118 3.75 -14.93 -30.51
N ALA A 119 3.13 -13.97 -29.79
CA ALA A 119 1.72 -14.04 -29.45
C ALA A 119 0.83 -14.08 -30.71
N PHE A 120 1.12 -13.26 -31.71
CA PHE A 120 0.43 -13.29 -33.00
C PHE A 120 0.57 -14.66 -33.70
N ASN A 121 1.77 -15.24 -33.71
CA ASN A 121 2.02 -16.57 -34.29
C ASN A 121 1.21 -17.67 -33.57
N ILE A 122 1.18 -17.64 -32.23
CA ILE A 122 0.41 -18.60 -31.42
C ILE A 122 -1.10 -18.42 -31.63
N LEU A 123 -1.60 -17.18 -31.69
CA LEU A 123 -3.00 -16.88 -32.00
C LEU A 123 -3.42 -17.40 -33.39
N GLY A 124 -2.50 -17.41 -34.35
CA GLY A 124 -2.70 -18.03 -35.65
C GLY A 124 -3.13 -19.51 -35.56
N LEU A 125 -2.69 -20.25 -34.55
CA LEU A 125 -3.08 -21.65 -34.34
C LEU A 125 -4.53 -21.81 -33.86
N VAL A 126 -5.09 -20.76 -33.28
CA VAL A 126 -6.49 -20.72 -32.81
C VAL A 126 -7.43 -20.25 -33.93
N HIS A 127 -6.89 -19.84 -35.09
CA HIS A 127 -7.70 -19.44 -36.23
C HIS A 127 -8.65 -20.57 -36.67
N PRO A 128 -9.93 -20.29 -37.03
CA PRO A 128 -10.92 -21.33 -37.33
C PRO A 128 -10.48 -22.36 -38.38
N ARG A 129 -9.64 -21.97 -39.34
CA ARG A 129 -9.07 -22.90 -40.33
C ARG A 129 -8.13 -23.93 -39.69
N ILE A 130 -7.25 -23.49 -38.79
CA ILE A 130 -6.31 -24.38 -38.09
C ILE A 130 -7.06 -25.23 -37.05
N CYS A 131 -8.01 -24.67 -36.31
CA CYS A 131 -8.87 -25.44 -35.40
C CYS A 131 -9.60 -26.60 -36.11
N ARG A 132 -10.16 -26.35 -37.30
CA ARG A 132 -10.79 -27.41 -38.12
C ARG A 132 -9.80 -28.47 -38.58
N LEU A 133 -8.56 -28.08 -38.89
CA LEU A 133 -7.50 -29.01 -39.25
C LEU A 133 -7.07 -29.86 -38.04
N ALA A 134 -6.91 -29.22 -36.87
CA ALA A 134 -6.55 -29.87 -35.61
C ALA A 134 -7.57 -30.92 -35.16
N CYS A 135 -8.85 -30.75 -35.50
CA CYS A 135 -9.89 -31.75 -35.26
C CYS A 135 -9.71 -33.04 -36.08
N ARG A 136 -8.98 -32.98 -37.20
CA ARG A 136 -8.75 -34.11 -38.11
C ARG A 136 -7.41 -34.78 -37.85
N GLN A 137 -6.39 -33.99 -37.53
CA GLN A 137 -5.05 -34.48 -37.23
C GLN A 137 -4.31 -33.51 -36.32
N PRO A 138 -3.39 -33.99 -35.47
CA PRO A 138 -2.52 -33.12 -34.68
C PRO A 138 -1.69 -32.18 -35.57
N ILE A 139 -1.53 -30.91 -35.16
CA ILE A 139 -0.79 -29.90 -35.90
C ILE A 139 0.59 -29.71 -35.29
N TRP A 140 1.63 -29.79 -36.11
CA TRP A 140 2.98 -29.39 -35.75
C TRP A 140 3.27 -28.02 -36.38
N ALA A 141 3.37 -26.99 -35.56
CA ALA A 141 3.64 -25.63 -36.00
C ALA A 141 5.06 -25.23 -35.61
N ASP A 142 5.96 -25.22 -36.59
CA ASP A 142 7.29 -24.67 -36.41
C ASP A 142 7.23 -23.13 -36.52
N ILE A 143 7.35 -22.47 -35.37
CA ILE A 143 7.44 -21.02 -35.25
C ILE A 143 8.79 -20.64 -34.59
N ASN A 144 9.84 -21.40 -34.92
CA ASN A 144 11.17 -21.27 -34.32
C ASN A 144 12.05 -20.19 -34.97
N GLY A 145 11.67 -19.69 -36.16
CA GLY A 145 12.45 -18.65 -36.85
C GLY A 145 13.74 -19.18 -37.49
N GLY A 146 13.78 -20.45 -37.87
CA GLY A 146 14.91 -21.06 -38.60
C GLY A 146 16.05 -21.55 -37.70
N MET A 147 15.94 -21.47 -36.38
CA MET A 147 17.02 -21.83 -35.45
C MET A 147 17.37 -23.32 -35.48
N GLY A 148 16.43 -24.19 -35.82
CA GLY A 148 16.69 -25.62 -36.03
C GLY A 148 17.64 -25.92 -37.20
N GLY A 149 17.89 -24.94 -38.09
CA GLY A 149 18.81 -25.07 -39.22
C GLY A 149 20.27 -24.77 -38.89
N ILE A 150 20.59 -24.28 -37.68
CA ILE A 150 21.97 -23.99 -37.25
C ILE A 150 22.49 -25.16 -36.42
N SER A 151 23.55 -25.83 -36.90
CA SER A 151 24.30 -26.83 -36.13
C SER A 151 25.00 -26.19 -34.93
N ASP A 152 25.02 -26.91 -33.80
CA ASP A 152 25.68 -26.48 -32.56
C ASP A 152 25.26 -25.08 -32.08
N PHE A 153 23.96 -24.77 -32.21
CA PHE A 153 23.41 -23.45 -31.88
C PHE A 153 23.76 -22.97 -30.47
N GLY A 154 23.83 -23.86 -29.48
CA GLY A 154 24.26 -23.53 -28.11
C GLY A 154 25.69 -22.97 -28.03
N ASP A 155 26.62 -23.55 -28.79
CA ASP A 155 28.00 -23.10 -28.86
C ASP A 155 28.13 -21.77 -29.62
N VAL A 156 27.35 -21.61 -30.69
CA VAL A 156 27.28 -20.36 -31.46
C VAL A 156 26.84 -19.20 -30.56
N VAL A 157 25.76 -19.39 -29.80
CA VAL A 157 25.26 -18.40 -28.84
C VAL A 157 26.30 -18.09 -27.76
N SER A 158 27.00 -19.11 -27.26
CA SER A 158 28.05 -18.95 -26.26
C SER A 158 29.24 -18.15 -26.78
N LYS A 159 29.71 -18.42 -28.01
CA LYS A 159 30.79 -17.67 -28.68
C LYS A 159 30.42 -16.21 -28.86
N VAL A 160 29.23 -15.94 -29.40
CA VAL A 160 28.70 -14.57 -29.57
C VAL A 160 28.68 -13.81 -28.24
N ARG A 161 28.24 -14.46 -27.15
CA ARG A 161 28.23 -13.86 -25.82
C ARG A 161 29.64 -13.47 -25.35
N VAL A 162 30.60 -14.39 -25.49
CA VAL A 162 32.00 -14.17 -25.11
C VAL A 162 32.60 -13.01 -25.91
N ASP A 163 32.34 -12.94 -27.21
CA ASP A 163 32.85 -11.86 -28.06
C ASP A 163 32.27 -10.49 -27.70
N ILE A 164 30.98 -10.42 -27.37
CA ILE A 164 30.36 -9.18 -26.87
C ILE A 164 30.98 -8.76 -25.53
N GLN A 165 31.10 -9.69 -24.58
CA GLN A 165 31.70 -9.40 -23.27
C GLN A 165 33.17 -8.96 -23.39
N ARG A 166 33.94 -9.60 -24.29
CA ARG A 166 35.31 -9.20 -24.60
C ARG A 166 35.36 -7.77 -25.12
N LYS A 167 34.53 -7.42 -26.11
CA LYS A 167 34.44 -6.05 -26.65
C LYS A 167 34.09 -5.03 -25.56
N ILE A 168 33.11 -5.32 -24.70
CA ILE A 168 32.73 -4.44 -23.59
C ILE A 168 33.89 -4.25 -22.63
N SER A 169 34.55 -5.33 -22.20
CA SER A 169 35.68 -5.27 -21.27
C SER A 169 36.83 -4.44 -21.85
N THR A 170 37.19 -4.68 -23.12
CA THR A 170 38.23 -3.91 -23.82
C THR A 170 37.86 -2.42 -23.89
N LEU A 171 36.63 -2.08 -24.26
CA LEU A 171 36.19 -0.68 -24.32
C LEU A 171 36.18 0.00 -22.94
N GLN A 172 35.80 -0.71 -21.88
CA GLN A 172 35.84 -0.18 -20.50
C GLN A 172 37.28 0.07 -20.04
N VAL A 173 38.22 -0.82 -20.37
CA VAL A 173 39.64 -0.63 -20.07
C VAL A 173 40.17 0.58 -20.83
N ILE A 174 39.93 0.67 -22.15
CA ILE A 174 40.34 1.81 -22.98
C ILE A 174 39.78 3.13 -22.43
N ALA A 175 38.49 3.16 -22.06
CA ALA A 175 37.85 4.37 -21.54
C ALA A 175 38.44 4.78 -20.17
N ARG A 176 38.75 3.81 -19.30
CA ARG A 176 39.39 4.07 -18.01
C ARG A 176 40.82 4.56 -18.18
N GLU A 177 41.62 3.92 -19.03
CA GLU A 177 42.99 4.34 -19.34
C GLU A 177 43.01 5.73 -19.96
N ALA A 178 42.15 6.00 -20.94
CA ALA A 178 42.03 7.33 -21.54
C ALA A 178 41.66 8.41 -20.50
N ALA A 179 40.79 8.09 -19.54
CA ALA A 179 40.44 9.01 -18.44
C ALA A 179 41.62 9.25 -17.48
N LEU A 180 42.41 8.20 -17.18
CA LEU A 180 43.61 8.30 -16.33
C LEU A 180 44.74 9.07 -17.03
N ASP A 181 44.99 8.79 -18.31
CA ASP A 181 45.99 9.50 -19.13
C ASP A 181 45.64 10.99 -19.25
N TYR A 182 44.36 11.31 -19.48
CA TYR A 182 43.88 12.69 -19.48
C TYR A 182 44.11 13.37 -18.13
N ALA A 183 43.78 12.69 -17.02
CA ALA A 183 44.01 13.21 -15.68
C ALA A 183 45.50 13.41 -15.35
N ALA A 184 46.39 12.57 -15.90
CA ALA A 184 47.83 12.66 -15.70
C ALA A 184 48.50 13.76 -16.56
N GLN A 185 47.95 14.07 -17.74
CA GLN A 185 48.48 15.10 -18.65
C GLN A 185 47.92 16.50 -18.36
N SER A 186 46.78 16.60 -17.66
CA SER A 186 46.22 17.89 -17.25
C SER A 186 47.00 18.49 -16.07
N THR A 187 47.63 19.65 -16.28
CA THR A 187 48.27 20.47 -15.22
C THR A 187 47.27 21.28 -14.38
N GLN A 188 45.98 21.27 -14.74
CA GLN A 188 44.91 21.70 -13.85
C GLN A 188 44.42 20.51 -13.02
N PRO A 189 43.96 20.72 -11.77
CA PRO A 189 43.25 19.70 -11.00
C PRO A 189 41.90 19.38 -11.66
N ALA A 190 41.93 18.66 -12.78
CA ALA A 190 40.79 18.49 -13.67
C ALA A 190 40.21 17.08 -13.53
N VAL A 191 39.54 16.82 -12.40
CA VAL A 191 38.45 15.83 -12.32
C VAL A 191 37.30 16.31 -11.39
N THR A 192 37.45 17.38 -10.61
CA THR A 192 36.34 17.94 -9.81
C THR A 192 35.38 18.84 -10.59
N SER A 193 35.74 19.27 -11.82
CA SER A 193 35.01 20.30 -12.58
C SER A 193 34.12 19.78 -13.73
N LEU A 194 34.14 18.47 -14.02
CA LEU A 194 33.23 17.82 -14.99
C LEU A 194 32.23 16.87 -14.34
N SER A 195 32.14 16.83 -13.01
CA SER A 195 30.87 16.40 -12.42
C SER A 195 29.89 17.54 -12.69
N ALA A 196 28.98 17.37 -13.65
CA ALA A 196 27.77 18.16 -13.64
C ALA A 196 27.18 17.95 -12.23
N GLN A 197 27.32 18.95 -11.36
CA GLN A 197 26.67 18.95 -10.06
C GLN A 197 25.19 19.06 -10.38
N GLY A 198 24.53 17.91 -10.57
CA GLY A 198 23.11 17.86 -10.78
C GLY A 198 22.45 18.47 -9.56
N ALA A 199 21.67 19.54 -9.76
CA ALA A 199 20.89 20.11 -8.70
C ALA A 199 19.92 19.04 -8.20
N THR A 200 20.00 18.69 -6.92
CA THR A 200 19.01 17.79 -6.31
C THR A 200 17.73 18.58 -6.12
N PRO A 201 16.57 18.05 -6.56
CA PRO A 201 15.30 18.72 -6.35
C PRO A 201 15.03 18.86 -4.85
N LEU A 202 14.62 20.07 -4.45
CA LEU A 202 14.06 20.37 -3.14
C LEU A 202 12.55 20.45 -3.29
N ALA A 203 11.85 20.01 -2.25
CA ALA A 203 10.40 20.11 -2.21
C ALA A 203 9.96 21.57 -2.13
N LYS A 204 8.94 21.91 -2.91
CA LYS A 204 8.37 23.25 -2.94
C LYS A 204 6.88 23.15 -2.66
N HIS A 205 6.53 23.05 -1.38
CA HIS A 205 5.15 23.13 -0.94
C HIS A 205 4.53 24.44 -1.44
N LYS A 206 3.43 24.31 -2.18
CA LYS A 206 2.65 25.43 -2.69
C LYS A 206 1.20 25.19 -2.36
N HIS A 207 0.53 26.22 -1.86
CA HIS A 207 -0.92 26.23 -1.83
C HIS A 207 -1.41 26.52 -3.26
N HIS A 208 -2.16 25.59 -3.84
CA HIS A 208 -2.69 25.72 -5.19
C HIS A 208 -3.91 26.63 -5.20
N PHE A 209 -3.70 27.94 -5.32
CA PHE A 209 -4.79 28.86 -5.62
C PHE A 209 -5.27 28.65 -7.07
N PRO A 210 -6.59 28.69 -7.33
CA PRO A 210 -7.11 28.66 -8.69
C PRO A 210 -6.50 29.80 -9.52
N ALA A 211 -5.85 29.45 -10.62
CA ALA A 211 -5.23 30.45 -11.49
C ALA A 211 -6.31 31.35 -12.12
N PRO A 212 -6.24 32.68 -11.97
CA PRO A 212 -7.18 33.57 -12.62
C PRO A 212 -7.03 33.46 -14.14
N ARG A 213 -8.16 33.35 -14.86
CA ARG A 213 -8.15 33.40 -16.33
C ARG A 213 -7.99 34.84 -16.80
N HIS A 214 -7.34 35.03 -17.95
CA HIS A 214 -7.28 36.35 -18.58
C HIS A 214 -8.69 36.80 -19.00
N TYR A 215 -8.98 38.08 -18.84
CA TYR A 215 -10.31 38.63 -19.08
C TYR A 215 -10.80 38.40 -20.53
N GLU A 216 -9.88 38.39 -21.50
CA GLU A 216 -10.19 38.10 -22.91
C GLU A 216 -10.73 36.68 -23.11
N GLN A 217 -10.29 35.70 -22.31
CA GLN A 217 -10.77 34.32 -22.39
C GLN A 217 -12.23 34.19 -21.91
N LEU A 218 -12.72 35.17 -21.15
CA LEU A 218 -14.07 35.21 -20.60
C LEU A 218 -15.06 35.99 -21.47
N GLN A 219 -14.66 36.45 -22.67
CA GLN A 219 -15.52 37.24 -23.56
C GLN A 219 -16.87 36.57 -23.88
N HIS A 220 -16.89 35.24 -23.99
CA HIS A 220 -18.10 34.46 -24.23
C HIS A 220 -19.15 34.59 -23.09
N LEU A 221 -18.73 35.00 -21.89
CA LEU A 221 -19.59 35.19 -20.71
C LEU A 221 -20.04 36.64 -20.50
N ARG A 222 -19.69 37.58 -21.40
CA ARG A 222 -20.04 39.01 -21.24
C ARG A 222 -21.54 39.28 -21.05
N HIS A 223 -22.40 38.41 -21.58
CA HIS A 223 -23.84 38.51 -21.40
C HIS A 223 -24.31 38.35 -19.94
N LEU A 224 -23.45 37.86 -19.03
CA LEU A 224 -23.71 37.76 -17.59
C LEU A 224 -23.29 38.99 -16.81
N GLN A 225 -22.60 39.94 -17.44
CA GLN A 225 -22.16 41.16 -16.77
C GLN A 225 -23.38 41.94 -16.24
N ASP A 226 -23.31 42.34 -14.96
CA ASP A 226 -24.36 43.07 -14.25
C ASP A 226 -25.72 42.34 -14.13
N MET A 227 -25.79 41.04 -14.49
CA MET A 227 -27.01 40.23 -14.40
C MET A 227 -27.20 39.55 -13.05
N VAL A 228 -26.15 39.51 -12.22
CA VAL A 228 -26.13 38.76 -10.96
C VAL A 228 -25.76 39.70 -9.81
N ASN A 229 -26.59 39.72 -8.77
CA ASN A 229 -26.24 40.39 -7.53
C ASN A 229 -25.21 39.54 -6.77
N LEU A 230 -23.95 40.00 -6.74
CA LEU A 230 -22.85 39.28 -6.11
C LEU A 230 -23.00 39.15 -4.58
N ASP A 231 -23.76 40.02 -3.92
CA ASP A 231 -24.04 39.93 -2.48
C ASP A 231 -24.91 38.70 -2.12
N LYS A 232 -25.52 38.05 -3.12
CA LYS A 232 -26.34 36.85 -2.97
C LYS A 232 -25.70 35.61 -3.59
N VAL A 233 -24.45 35.69 -4.02
CA VAL A 233 -23.71 34.55 -4.57
C VAL A 233 -22.80 33.98 -3.50
N VAL A 234 -23.07 32.74 -3.10
CA VAL A 234 -22.20 32.01 -2.17
C VAL A 234 -21.02 31.45 -2.94
N VAL A 235 -19.81 31.67 -2.42
CA VAL A 235 -18.56 31.15 -2.97
C VAL A 235 -17.80 30.35 -1.92
N VAL A 236 -17.05 29.34 -2.36
CA VAL A 236 -16.09 28.63 -1.50
C VAL A 236 -14.74 29.30 -1.68
N THR A 237 -14.21 29.90 -0.62
CA THR A 237 -12.94 30.64 -0.68
C THR A 237 -11.75 29.81 -0.22
N GLY A 238 -11.97 28.79 0.61
CA GLY A 238 -10.95 27.84 1.06
C GLY A 238 -11.56 26.53 1.55
N TYR A 239 -10.71 25.53 1.77
CA TYR A 239 -11.11 24.19 2.23
C TYR A 239 -9.98 23.53 3.03
N GLY A 240 -10.36 22.64 3.94
CA GLY A 240 -9.41 21.87 4.74
C GLY A 240 -10.04 20.56 5.20
N GLU A 241 -9.20 19.54 5.37
CA GLU A 241 -9.63 18.21 5.81
C GLU A 241 -8.54 17.58 6.66
N VAL A 242 -8.95 16.72 7.59
CA VAL A 242 -8.06 15.78 8.29
C VAL A 242 -8.68 14.40 8.08
N GLY A 243 -8.01 13.58 7.29
CA GLY A 243 -8.55 12.31 6.81
C GLY A 243 -7.51 11.20 6.79
N SER A 244 -7.93 10.03 6.29
CA SER A 244 -7.06 8.84 6.28
C SER A 244 -5.83 9.00 5.40
N TYR A 245 -5.83 9.95 4.47
CA TYR A 245 -4.72 10.27 3.59
C TYR A 245 -3.99 11.56 3.99
N GLY A 246 -4.14 12.04 5.23
CA GLY A 246 -3.57 13.30 5.69
C GLY A 246 -4.52 14.46 5.43
N ASN A 247 -4.05 15.49 4.74
CA ASN A 247 -4.84 16.66 4.40
C ASN A 247 -5.32 16.64 2.94
N ALA A 248 -5.89 17.75 2.49
CA ALA A 248 -6.53 17.81 1.18
C ALA A 248 -5.56 17.71 0.00
N GLU A 249 -4.30 18.12 0.16
CA GLU A 249 -3.28 18.02 -0.90
C GLU A 249 -2.82 16.57 -1.02
N THR A 250 -2.43 15.94 0.09
CA THR A 250 -1.96 14.55 0.10
C THR A 250 -3.07 13.57 -0.32
N ARG A 251 -4.31 13.81 0.12
CA ARG A 251 -5.47 13.03 -0.33
C ARG A 251 -5.75 13.23 -1.82
N TRP A 252 -5.58 14.43 -2.35
CA TRP A 252 -5.73 14.70 -3.79
C TRP A 252 -4.69 13.98 -4.63
N GLU A 253 -3.43 13.95 -4.19
CA GLU A 253 -2.39 13.22 -4.92
C GLU A 253 -2.71 11.74 -5.05
N MET A 254 -3.11 11.12 -3.95
CA MET A 254 -3.50 9.71 -3.97
C MET A 254 -4.77 9.46 -4.80
N GLU A 255 -5.76 10.34 -4.70
CA GLU A 255 -7.02 10.21 -5.44
C GLU A 255 -6.84 10.39 -6.96
N ALA A 256 -6.06 11.38 -7.38
CA ALA A 256 -5.92 11.74 -8.79
C ALA A 256 -4.80 10.99 -9.51
N TYR A 257 -3.69 10.69 -8.81
CA TYR A 257 -2.48 10.11 -9.43
C TYR A 257 -2.13 8.72 -8.90
N GLY A 258 -2.63 8.33 -7.73
CA GLY A 258 -2.36 7.01 -7.13
C GLY A 258 -0.96 6.83 -6.56
N GLU A 259 -0.18 7.91 -6.47
CA GLU A 259 1.15 7.98 -5.86
C GLU A 259 1.38 9.37 -5.26
N PHE A 260 2.25 9.45 -4.25
CA PHE A 260 2.62 10.73 -3.66
C PHE A 260 3.79 11.37 -4.42
N SER A 261 3.74 12.69 -4.55
CA SER A 261 4.88 13.48 -5.00
C SER A 261 5.98 13.52 -3.92
N LEU A 262 7.09 14.22 -4.20
CA LEU A 262 8.11 14.48 -3.19
C LEU A 262 7.54 15.30 -2.04
N GLU A 263 6.78 16.34 -2.38
CA GLU A 263 6.05 17.20 -1.46
C GLU A 263 5.05 16.40 -0.62
N GLY A 264 4.21 15.57 -1.24
CA GLY A 264 3.23 14.75 -0.54
C GLY A 264 3.87 13.74 0.41
N CYS A 265 4.99 13.12 0.01
CA CYS A 265 5.76 12.25 0.90
C CYS A 265 6.35 13.00 2.10
N ILE A 266 6.87 14.21 1.91
CA ILE A 266 7.41 15.03 3.00
C ILE A 266 6.30 15.50 3.94
N GLU A 267 5.17 15.91 3.40
CA GLU A 267 4.01 16.34 4.16
C GLU A 267 3.45 15.21 5.03
N LEU A 268 3.32 14.00 4.49
CA LEU A 268 2.93 12.83 5.27
C LEU A 268 4.03 12.40 6.25
N ALA A 269 5.30 12.41 5.86
CA ALA A 269 6.39 12.08 6.78
C ALA A 269 6.43 13.03 7.98
N TRP A 270 6.17 14.32 7.76
CA TRP A 270 6.05 15.32 8.83
C TRP A 270 4.79 15.08 9.68
N THR A 271 3.65 14.88 9.04
CA THR A 271 2.35 14.63 9.70
C THR A 271 2.39 13.38 10.58
N MET A 272 3.07 12.33 10.13
CA MET A 272 3.26 11.07 10.85
C MET A 272 4.39 11.14 11.90
N GLY A 273 5.06 12.28 12.05
CA GLY A 273 6.15 12.47 13.00
C GLY A 273 7.41 11.66 12.67
N LEU A 274 7.63 11.29 11.40
CA LEU A 274 8.83 10.58 10.94
C LEU A 274 10.01 11.53 10.75
N ILE A 275 9.72 12.76 10.36
CA ILE A 275 10.69 13.85 10.21
C ILE A 275 10.26 15.07 11.03
N LYS A 276 11.22 15.85 11.48
CA LYS A 276 11.01 17.15 12.14
C LYS A 276 11.97 18.19 11.58
N HIS A 277 11.53 19.44 11.51
CA HIS A 277 12.42 20.52 11.11
C HIS A 277 13.42 20.81 12.24
N PHE A 278 14.70 20.94 11.89
CA PHE A 278 15.77 21.28 12.82
C PHE A 278 16.48 22.55 12.35
N ASN A 279 16.73 23.45 13.29
CA ASN A 279 17.53 24.65 13.07
C ASN A 279 18.45 24.83 14.28
N GLY A 280 19.72 24.45 14.14
CA GLY A 280 20.67 24.49 15.23
C GLY A 280 21.96 23.73 14.94
N THR A 281 22.73 23.44 15.98
CA THR A 281 23.98 22.68 15.88
C THR A 281 23.71 21.19 16.07
N LEU A 282 24.09 20.36 15.10
CA LEU A 282 23.96 18.90 15.20
C LEU A 282 24.90 18.34 16.26
N LYS A 283 24.38 17.55 17.20
CA LYS A 283 25.17 16.91 18.26
C LYS A 283 26.26 15.98 17.72
N ALA A 284 26.00 15.32 16.59
CA ALA A 284 26.89 14.32 16.01
C ALA A 284 28.10 14.92 15.27
N THR A 285 27.94 16.07 14.63
CA THR A 285 28.98 16.69 13.77
C THR A 285 29.50 18.02 14.31
N GLY A 286 28.82 18.63 15.28
CA GLY A 286 29.14 19.97 15.78
C GLY A 286 28.90 21.09 14.75
N THR A 287 28.25 20.79 13.62
CA THR A 287 28.01 21.75 12.54
C THR A 287 26.61 22.33 12.64
N MET A 288 26.45 23.60 12.25
CA MET A 288 25.13 24.20 12.03
C MET A 288 24.41 23.47 10.89
N TYR A 289 23.13 23.16 11.10
CA TYR A 289 22.27 22.50 10.14
C TYR A 289 20.87 23.12 10.20
N VAL A 290 20.29 23.31 9.02
CA VAL A 290 18.90 23.78 8.84
C VAL A 290 18.25 22.86 7.82
N GLY A 291 17.17 22.17 8.21
CA GLY A 291 16.45 21.25 7.34
C GLY A 291 15.78 20.12 8.09
N TRP A 292 15.40 19.07 7.36
CA TRP A 292 14.75 17.90 7.94
C TRP A 292 15.73 16.99 8.67
N VAL A 293 15.32 16.49 9.83
CA VAL A 293 15.98 15.37 10.51
C VAL A 293 14.99 14.26 10.74
N ASP A 294 15.47 13.02 10.73
CA ASP A 294 14.69 11.86 11.18
C ASP A 294 14.35 12.03 12.66
N ALA A 295 13.07 11.91 13.00
CA ALA A 295 12.56 12.22 14.34
C ALA A 295 13.13 11.31 15.44
N LYS A 296 13.49 10.05 15.09
CA LYS A 296 14.02 9.06 16.04
C LYS A 296 15.53 9.16 16.22
N THR A 297 16.26 9.32 15.12
CA THR A 297 17.72 9.24 15.08
C THR A 297 18.40 10.61 15.10
N GLU A 298 17.64 11.69 14.90
CA GLU A 298 18.13 13.07 14.77
C GLU A 298 19.19 13.25 13.65
N LYS A 299 19.24 12.31 12.70
CA LYS A 299 20.14 12.38 11.55
C LYS A 299 19.53 13.26 10.46
N PRO A 300 20.31 14.16 9.84
CA PRO A 300 19.89 14.91 8.66
C PRO A 300 19.32 14.01 7.57
N ILE A 301 18.26 14.48 6.94
CA ILE A 301 17.67 13.86 5.76
C ILE A 301 17.42 14.93 4.71
N ARG A 302 17.82 14.65 3.46
CA ARG A 302 17.52 15.52 2.33
C ARG A 302 16.13 15.16 1.80
N ASP A 303 15.42 16.14 1.25
CA ASP A 303 14.10 15.99 0.66
C ASP A 303 14.02 14.76 -0.27
N ILE A 304 14.94 14.65 -1.23
CA ILE A 304 15.02 13.55 -2.21
C ILE A 304 15.15 12.15 -1.58
N ASP A 305 15.66 12.06 -0.35
CA ASP A 305 15.85 10.80 0.37
C ASP A 305 14.63 10.44 1.23
N VAL A 306 13.66 11.35 1.42
CA VAL A 306 12.44 11.11 2.22
C VAL A 306 11.59 10.03 1.56
N LYS A 307 11.31 10.17 0.25
CA LYS A 307 10.46 9.21 -0.49
C LYS A 307 11.04 7.79 -0.46
N PRO A 308 12.28 7.51 -0.91
CA PRO A 308 12.86 6.16 -0.82
C PRO A 308 12.95 5.58 0.59
N ARG A 309 13.01 6.42 1.62
CA ARG A 309 13.18 5.98 3.01
C ARG A 309 11.87 5.69 3.73
N TYR A 310 10.83 6.49 3.48
CA TYR A 310 9.59 6.43 4.27
C TYR A 310 8.35 6.08 3.46
N GLU A 311 8.37 6.10 2.12
CA GLU A 311 7.17 5.87 1.32
C GLU A 311 6.52 4.51 1.61
N GLU A 312 7.31 3.43 1.73
CA GLU A 312 6.79 2.10 2.07
C GLU A 312 6.05 2.11 3.43
N TYR A 313 6.60 2.79 4.43
CA TYR A 313 5.97 2.95 5.73
C TYR A 313 4.72 3.83 5.65
N ILE A 314 4.79 4.96 4.94
CA ILE A 314 3.66 5.88 4.74
C ILE A 314 2.49 5.14 4.10
N LEU A 315 2.72 4.39 3.03
CA LEU A 315 1.69 3.62 2.33
C LEU A 315 1.09 2.52 3.21
N ALA A 316 1.91 1.85 4.03
CA ALA A 316 1.42 0.82 4.95
C ALA A 316 0.55 1.38 6.09
N HIS A 317 0.77 2.64 6.47
CA HIS A 317 0.18 3.28 7.65
C HIS A 317 -0.70 4.50 7.32
N THR A 318 -1.22 4.56 6.10
CA THR A 318 -2.11 5.60 5.60
C THR A 318 -3.29 4.94 4.87
N GLY A 319 -4.46 5.59 4.86
CA GLY A 319 -5.63 5.10 4.14
C GLY A 319 -6.40 3.98 4.87
N ILE A 320 -7.06 3.13 4.08
CA ILE A 320 -7.87 2.01 4.56
C ILE A 320 -6.94 0.82 4.86
N ARG A 321 -6.86 0.42 6.12
CA ARG A 321 -5.96 -0.64 6.58
C ARG A 321 -6.50 -1.37 7.81
N LEU A 322 -5.77 -2.39 8.26
CA LEU A 322 -6.10 -3.09 9.49
C LEU A 322 -6.13 -2.11 10.67
N ILE A 323 -7.05 -2.32 11.61
CA ILE A 323 -7.16 -1.49 12.79
C ILE A 323 -5.89 -1.62 13.62
N GLU A 324 -5.20 -0.50 13.81
CA GLU A 324 -4.04 -0.37 14.69
C GLU A 324 -4.52 0.01 16.10
N PRO A 325 -4.39 -0.86 17.11
CA PRO A 325 -4.89 -0.59 18.46
C PRO A 325 -4.32 0.70 19.07
N GLU A 326 -3.07 1.06 18.73
CA GLU A 326 -2.41 2.29 19.15
C GLU A 326 -3.15 3.53 18.65
N MET A 327 -3.67 3.47 17.43
CA MET A 327 -4.47 4.54 16.81
C MET A 327 -5.95 4.49 17.21
N ALA A 328 -6.41 3.38 17.80
CA ALA A 328 -7.81 3.14 18.14
C ALA A 328 -8.05 3.07 19.68
N HIS A 329 -7.20 3.74 20.47
CA HIS A 329 -7.32 3.79 21.94
C HIS A 329 -7.40 2.42 22.62
N GLY A 330 -6.55 1.49 22.16
CA GLY A 330 -6.47 0.12 22.67
C GLY A 330 -7.59 -0.81 22.16
N TYR A 331 -8.40 -0.38 21.20
CA TYR A 331 -9.39 -1.25 20.58
C TYR A 331 -8.73 -2.27 19.65
N ASP A 332 -8.80 -3.54 20.02
CA ASP A 332 -8.42 -4.68 19.18
C ASP A 332 -9.69 -5.43 18.74
N PRO A 333 -10.00 -5.49 17.43
CA PRO A 333 -11.18 -6.18 16.92
C PRO A 333 -11.12 -7.71 17.14
N ASN A 334 -9.95 -8.31 17.36
CA ASN A 334 -9.80 -9.72 17.70
C ASN A 334 -10.04 -10.01 19.18
N ARG A 335 -9.94 -8.98 20.03
CA ARG A 335 -10.07 -9.09 21.49
C ARG A 335 -10.97 -7.99 22.05
N ARG A 336 -12.19 -7.88 21.51
CA ARG A 336 -13.16 -6.90 22.00
C ARG A 336 -13.67 -7.31 23.38
N THR A 337 -13.31 -6.53 24.40
CA THR A 337 -13.75 -6.76 25.79
C THR A 337 -15.24 -6.49 25.98
N ILE A 338 -15.95 -7.48 26.52
CA ILE A 338 -17.32 -7.38 27.04
C ILE A 338 -17.34 -7.82 28.50
N LEU A 339 -18.38 -7.43 29.24
CA LEU A 339 -18.63 -7.91 30.59
C LEU A 339 -19.82 -8.86 30.56
N ARG A 340 -19.68 -10.04 31.15
CA ARG A 340 -20.79 -10.97 31.39
C ARG A 340 -21.12 -10.94 32.87
N GLU A 341 -22.39 -10.70 33.17
CA GLU A 341 -22.91 -10.83 34.53
C GLU A 341 -23.11 -12.31 34.86
N ILE A 342 -22.60 -12.74 36.01
CA ILE A 342 -22.73 -14.09 36.53
C ILE A 342 -23.08 -14.04 38.02
N GLN A 343 -23.84 -15.02 38.48
CA GLN A 343 -24.12 -15.20 39.90
C GLN A 343 -23.08 -16.13 40.52
N ILE A 344 -22.52 -15.75 41.68
CA ILE A 344 -21.58 -16.63 42.39
C ILE A 344 -22.33 -17.72 43.16
N GLU A 345 -21.87 -18.96 43.03
CA GLU A 345 -22.53 -20.14 43.62
C GLU A 345 -22.00 -20.50 45.02
N HIS A 346 -20.90 -19.87 45.42
CA HIS A 346 -20.24 -20.00 46.72
C HIS A 346 -19.79 -18.63 47.21
N ASP A 347 -19.56 -18.52 48.51
CA ASP A 347 -18.97 -17.33 49.11
C ASP A 347 -17.54 -17.10 48.59
N MET A 348 -17.20 -15.85 48.29
CA MET A 348 -15.84 -15.45 47.90
C MET A 348 -14.95 -15.28 49.13
N GLU A 349 -13.64 -15.26 48.88
CA GLU A 349 -12.66 -14.84 49.89
C GLU A 349 -12.83 -13.34 50.22
N PRO A 350 -12.71 -12.94 51.48
CA PRO A 350 -12.73 -11.53 51.85
C PRO A 350 -11.55 -10.78 51.25
N PHE A 351 -11.76 -9.51 50.88
CA PHE A 351 -10.69 -8.60 50.48
C PHE A 351 -10.75 -7.29 51.27
N GLU A 352 -9.62 -6.61 51.39
CA GLU A 352 -9.52 -5.34 52.10
C GLU A 352 -10.04 -4.18 51.25
N ALA A 353 -10.79 -3.28 51.89
CA ALA A 353 -11.30 -2.03 51.31
C ALA A 353 -11.27 -0.92 52.37
N THR A 354 -11.43 0.32 51.93
CA THR A 354 -11.68 1.45 52.83
C THR A 354 -13.09 1.34 53.45
N ALA A 355 -13.34 2.05 54.56
CA ALA A 355 -14.65 2.08 55.19
C ALA A 355 -15.76 2.55 54.23
N ASP A 356 -15.46 3.57 53.42
CA ASP A 356 -16.40 4.14 52.46
C ASP A 356 -16.69 3.16 51.31
N GLU A 357 -15.68 2.50 50.76
CA GLU A 357 -15.87 1.45 49.73
C GLU A 357 -16.66 0.25 50.26
N ALA A 358 -16.35 -0.22 51.47
CA ALA A 358 -17.10 -1.31 52.10
C ALA A 358 -18.59 -0.94 52.26
N ALA A 359 -18.88 0.29 52.68
CA ALA A 359 -20.24 0.80 52.79
C ALA A 359 -20.97 0.86 51.44
N THR A 360 -20.29 1.29 50.37
CA THR A 360 -20.91 1.31 49.02
C THR A 360 -21.18 -0.09 48.48
N PHE A 361 -20.27 -1.05 48.68
CA PHE A 361 -20.53 -2.45 48.33
C PHE A 361 -21.73 -3.03 49.08
N LYS A 362 -21.86 -2.74 50.38
CA LYS A 362 -22.99 -3.17 51.20
C LYS A 362 -24.31 -2.52 50.75
N ALA A 363 -24.28 -1.23 50.43
CA ALA A 363 -25.45 -0.50 49.93
C ALA A 363 -25.99 -1.09 48.62
N GLN A 364 -25.10 -1.46 47.68
CA GLN A 364 -25.50 -2.01 46.38
C GLN A 364 -25.94 -3.49 46.45
N ASN A 365 -25.32 -4.30 47.31
CA ASN A 365 -25.51 -5.76 47.30
C ASN A 365 -26.34 -6.31 48.48
N GLY A 366 -26.64 -5.48 49.48
CA GLY A 366 -27.56 -5.83 50.57
C GLY A 366 -27.16 -7.08 51.36
N SER A 367 -28.02 -8.10 51.33
CA SER A 367 -27.78 -9.39 52.01
C SER A 367 -26.72 -10.26 51.36
N ASN A 368 -26.26 -9.93 50.15
CA ASN A 368 -25.31 -10.75 49.40
C ASN A 368 -23.84 -10.34 49.62
N VAL A 369 -23.57 -9.42 50.56
CA VAL A 369 -22.23 -8.97 50.95
C VAL A 369 -22.17 -8.77 52.46
N ASP A 370 -21.14 -9.30 53.11
CA ASP A 370 -20.80 -8.98 54.50
C ASP A 370 -19.58 -8.05 54.56
N ILE A 371 -19.60 -7.13 55.53
CA ILE A 371 -18.51 -6.20 55.80
C ILE A 371 -18.19 -6.16 57.29
N TRP A 372 -16.91 -6.07 57.66
CA TRP A 372 -16.47 -5.93 59.05
C TRP A 372 -15.10 -5.25 59.15
N GLU A 373 -14.83 -4.60 60.28
CA GLU A 373 -13.54 -3.96 60.54
C GLU A 373 -12.46 -4.99 60.93
N THR A 374 -11.22 -4.78 60.47
CA THR A 374 -10.08 -5.61 60.86
C THR A 374 -9.65 -5.35 62.30
N SER A 375 -9.16 -6.39 62.98
CA SER A 375 -8.68 -6.31 64.37
C SER A 375 -7.48 -5.39 64.58
N SER A 376 -6.78 -4.99 63.51
CA SER A 376 -5.70 -4.00 63.54
C SER A 376 -6.19 -2.55 63.47
N GLY A 377 -7.48 -2.31 63.20
CA GLY A 377 -8.09 -1.00 63.02
C GLY A 377 -7.67 -0.32 61.71
N GLY A 378 -8.61 0.35 61.04
CA GLY A 378 -8.32 1.18 59.86
C GLY A 378 -8.45 0.53 58.48
N SER A 379 -8.78 -0.75 58.39
CA SER A 379 -9.20 -1.40 57.13
C SER A 379 -10.48 -2.23 57.34
N TRP A 380 -11.31 -2.33 56.30
CA TRP A 380 -12.53 -3.12 56.30
C TRP A 380 -12.37 -4.33 55.38
N LEU A 381 -12.92 -5.46 55.78
CA LEU A 381 -13.02 -6.64 54.94
C LEU A 381 -14.39 -6.70 54.29
N VAL A 382 -14.43 -6.99 52.99
CA VAL A 382 -15.63 -7.17 52.18
C VAL A 382 -15.68 -8.60 51.67
N LYS A 383 -16.78 -9.29 51.94
CA LYS A 383 -17.00 -10.68 51.50
C LYS A 383 -18.31 -10.80 50.72
N PHE A 384 -18.21 -11.09 49.43
CA PHE A 384 -19.37 -11.42 48.61
C PHE A 384 -19.86 -12.85 48.92
N LEU A 385 -21.15 -12.99 49.19
CA LEU A 385 -21.79 -14.25 49.58
C LEU A 385 -22.44 -14.93 48.38
N LYS A 386 -22.69 -16.24 48.50
CA LYS A 386 -23.48 -17.00 47.52
C LYS A 386 -24.74 -16.24 47.11
N GLY A 387 -24.95 -16.08 45.81
CA GLY A 387 -26.08 -15.36 45.24
C GLY A 387 -25.77 -13.93 44.80
N ALA A 388 -24.61 -13.36 45.15
CA ALA A 388 -24.16 -12.08 44.62
C ALA A 388 -23.92 -12.12 43.10
N LEU A 389 -24.10 -10.98 42.43
CA LEU A 389 -23.84 -10.83 41.00
C LEU A 389 -22.48 -10.15 40.80
N ILE A 390 -21.63 -10.75 39.97
CA ILE A 390 -20.35 -10.18 39.56
C ILE A 390 -20.28 -10.05 38.04
N ARG A 391 -19.44 -9.15 37.55
CA ARG A 391 -19.22 -8.94 36.12
C ARG A 391 -17.81 -9.40 35.74
N VAL A 392 -17.73 -10.42 34.90
CA VAL A 392 -16.45 -11.00 34.47
C VAL A 392 -16.13 -10.55 33.04
N PRO A 393 -14.92 -10.01 32.79
CA PRO A 393 -14.47 -9.69 31.44
C PRO A 393 -14.33 -10.93 30.55
N MET A 394 -14.83 -10.82 29.32
CA MET A 394 -14.64 -11.79 28.25
C MET A 394 -14.19 -11.08 26.97
N ALA A 395 -13.56 -11.82 26.07
CA ALA A 395 -13.18 -11.33 24.75
C ALA A 395 -14.10 -11.91 23.68
N LEU A 396 -14.54 -11.05 22.76
CA LEU A 396 -15.20 -11.45 21.51
C LEU A 396 -14.32 -11.08 20.32
N GLN A 397 -14.30 -11.95 19.32
CA GLN A 397 -13.75 -11.63 18.01
C GLN A 397 -14.82 -10.97 17.15
N THR A 398 -14.43 -9.93 16.42
CA THR A 398 -15.29 -9.23 15.47
C THR A 398 -14.73 -9.40 14.05
N ASN A 399 -15.62 -9.35 13.06
CA ASN A 399 -15.24 -9.56 11.66
C ASN A 399 -14.85 -8.25 10.95
N ARG A 400 -14.99 -7.10 11.62
CA ARG A 400 -14.62 -5.78 11.08
C ARG A 400 -13.21 -5.43 11.55
N LEU A 401 -12.23 -5.91 10.80
CA LEU A 401 -10.80 -5.78 11.10
C LEU A 401 -10.14 -4.55 10.44
N VAL A 402 -10.84 -3.89 9.53
CA VAL A 402 -10.31 -2.84 8.65
C VAL A 402 -11.12 -1.56 8.84
N ALA A 403 -10.42 -0.43 8.89
CA ALA A 403 -11.02 0.91 8.96
C ALA A 403 -10.17 1.93 8.19
N ALA A 404 -10.77 3.08 7.87
CA ALA A 404 -10.03 4.26 7.45
C ALA A 404 -9.54 4.96 8.71
N LEU A 405 -8.23 4.90 8.98
CA LEU A 405 -7.60 5.55 10.11
C LEU A 405 -6.78 6.74 9.62
N LEU A 406 -6.66 7.79 10.43
CA LEU A 406 -5.68 8.85 10.19
C LEU A 406 -4.27 8.26 10.02
N PRO A 407 -3.36 8.90 9.26
CA PRO A 407 -1.98 8.45 9.14
C PRO A 407 -1.36 8.18 10.51
N THR A 408 -0.73 7.02 10.68
CA THR A 408 -0.18 6.62 11.99
C THR A 408 0.88 7.62 12.44
N GLY A 409 0.76 8.10 13.67
CA GLY A 409 1.63 9.15 14.21
C GLY A 409 1.09 10.58 14.06
N TRP A 410 -0.06 10.77 13.38
CA TRP A 410 -0.75 12.05 13.37
C TRP A 410 -1.00 12.55 14.80
N SER A 411 -0.63 13.80 15.06
CA SER A 411 -0.77 14.43 16.37
C SER A 411 -1.21 15.89 16.23
N PRO A 412 -2.20 16.36 17.01
CA PRO A 412 -2.60 17.77 16.99
C PRO A 412 -1.46 18.72 17.39
N ALA A 413 -0.51 18.23 18.22
CA ALA A 413 0.62 19.01 18.70
C ALA A 413 1.57 19.42 17.55
N ILE A 414 1.67 18.61 16.50
CA ILE A 414 2.51 18.92 15.32
C ILE A 414 1.95 20.15 14.57
N TYR A 415 0.63 20.36 14.63
CA TYR A 415 -0.04 21.53 14.07
C TYR A 415 -0.07 22.73 15.04
N GLY A 416 0.52 22.60 16.23
CA GLY A 416 0.65 23.68 17.21
C GLY A 416 -0.51 23.80 18.20
N ILE A 417 -1.43 22.83 18.28
CA ILE A 417 -2.48 22.84 19.31
C ILE A 417 -1.82 22.62 20.69
N PRO A 418 -2.10 23.49 21.69
CA PRO A 418 -1.52 23.36 23.04
C PRO A 418 -1.89 22.04 23.76
N ASP A 419 -0.95 21.51 24.55
CA ASP A 419 -1.11 20.24 25.28
C ASP A 419 -2.31 20.23 26.24
N ASP A 420 -2.61 21.36 26.88
CA ASP A 420 -3.75 21.53 27.77
C ASP A 420 -5.07 21.44 26.99
N VAL A 421 -5.15 22.04 25.80
CA VAL A 421 -6.30 21.90 24.90
C VAL A 421 -6.45 20.45 24.43
N ILE A 422 -5.37 19.81 23.96
CA ILE A 422 -5.38 18.40 23.52
C ILE A 422 -5.87 17.49 24.64
N ARG A 423 -5.43 17.74 25.87
CA ARG A 423 -5.88 16.97 27.03
C ARG A 423 -7.32 17.25 27.37
N GLN A 424 -7.84 18.45 27.10
CA GLN A 424 -9.19 18.89 27.46
C GLN A 424 -10.26 18.36 26.49
N VAL A 425 -10.05 18.44 25.19
CA VAL A 425 -11.11 18.24 24.19
C VAL A 425 -11.21 16.80 23.67
N ASP A 426 -12.34 16.45 23.07
CA ASP A 426 -12.46 15.21 22.29
C ASP A 426 -11.57 15.28 21.02
N PRO A 427 -10.95 14.18 20.57
CA PRO A 427 -10.13 14.16 19.36
C PRO A 427 -10.80 14.76 18.11
N VAL A 428 -12.14 14.65 17.98
CA VAL A 428 -12.85 15.24 16.84
C VAL A 428 -12.70 16.76 16.78
N THR A 429 -12.63 17.42 17.93
CA THR A 429 -12.42 18.87 18.03
C THR A 429 -11.05 19.25 17.49
N CYS A 430 -10.00 18.48 17.82
CA CYS A 430 -8.66 18.70 17.27
C CYS A 430 -8.64 18.57 15.74
N TYR A 431 -9.38 17.62 15.17
CA TYR A 431 -9.46 17.46 13.71
C TYR A 431 -10.11 18.67 13.05
N VAL A 432 -11.19 19.19 13.65
CA VAL A 432 -11.91 20.36 13.13
C VAL A 432 -11.10 21.63 13.26
N LEU A 433 -10.37 21.83 14.37
CA LEU A 433 -9.46 22.97 14.52
C LEU A 433 -8.40 22.99 13.42
N VAL A 434 -7.72 21.87 13.19
CA VAL A 434 -6.71 21.75 12.13
C VAL A 434 -7.33 21.96 10.75
N ALA A 435 -8.46 21.33 10.45
CA ALA A 435 -9.15 21.49 9.16
C ALA A 435 -9.61 22.95 8.93
N THR A 436 -10.06 23.65 9.97
CA THR A 436 -10.50 25.04 9.89
C THR A 436 -9.33 25.98 9.64
N VAL A 437 -8.20 25.80 10.35
CA VAL A 437 -6.97 26.57 10.11
C VAL A 437 -6.48 26.36 8.68
N GLU A 438 -6.42 25.11 8.22
CA GLU A 438 -6.03 24.83 6.84
C GLU A 438 -6.99 25.48 5.82
N ALA A 439 -8.29 25.49 6.09
CA ALA A 439 -9.28 26.13 5.22
C ALA A 439 -9.07 27.65 5.11
N LEU A 440 -8.78 28.32 6.23
CA LEU A 440 -8.48 29.75 6.26
C LEU A 440 -7.18 30.07 5.50
N VAL A 441 -6.12 29.28 5.71
CA VAL A 441 -4.86 29.45 4.99
C VAL A 441 -5.04 29.25 3.48
N ARG A 442 -5.83 28.26 3.06
CA ARG A 442 -6.18 28.06 1.64
C ARG A 442 -7.15 29.12 1.09
N SER A 443 -7.79 29.90 1.96
CA SER A 443 -8.53 31.13 1.61
C SER A 443 -7.64 32.38 1.61
N GLY A 444 -6.34 32.26 1.90
CA GLY A 444 -5.42 33.39 2.01
C GLY A 444 -5.51 34.17 3.32
N ILE A 445 -6.29 33.70 4.29
CA ILE A 445 -6.49 34.33 5.59
C ILE A 445 -5.54 33.67 6.59
N THR A 446 -4.55 34.41 7.07
CA THR A 446 -3.56 33.92 8.06
C THR A 446 -3.92 34.28 9.50
N ASP A 447 -4.66 35.37 9.69
CA ASP A 447 -5.25 35.79 10.96
C ASP A 447 -6.77 35.91 10.77
N PRO A 448 -7.59 35.07 11.44
CA PRO A 448 -9.04 35.15 11.34
C PRO A 448 -9.63 36.53 11.65
N TYR A 449 -8.93 37.37 12.43
CA TYR A 449 -9.41 38.72 12.77
C TYR A 449 -9.38 39.69 11.58
N GLU A 450 -8.69 39.34 10.48
CA GLU A 450 -8.77 40.06 9.21
C GLU A 450 -10.22 40.18 8.71
N LEU A 451 -11.06 39.17 8.97
CA LEU A 451 -12.48 39.18 8.59
C LEU A 451 -13.22 40.39 9.17
N TYR A 452 -12.85 40.83 10.38
CA TYR A 452 -13.51 41.96 11.05
C TYR A 452 -13.13 43.33 10.49
N GLN A 453 -12.18 43.39 9.55
CA GLN A 453 -11.92 44.60 8.76
C GLN A 453 -13.00 44.80 7.68
N TYR A 454 -13.66 43.71 7.26
CA TYR A 454 -14.61 43.70 6.15
C TYR A 454 -16.05 43.42 6.58
N PHE A 455 -16.24 42.68 7.68
CA PHE A 455 -17.54 42.24 8.17
C PHE A 455 -17.75 42.64 9.63
N HIS A 456 -19.00 42.89 10.02
CA HIS A 456 -19.34 43.05 11.43
C HIS A 456 -19.15 41.71 12.17
N VAL A 457 -18.83 41.74 13.47
CA VAL A 457 -18.63 40.53 14.28
C VAL A 457 -19.83 39.57 14.28
N SER A 458 -21.04 40.07 14.02
CA SER A 458 -22.26 39.27 13.92
C SER A 458 -22.49 38.62 12.55
N GLU A 459 -21.63 38.88 11.57
CA GLU A 459 -21.76 38.40 10.18
C GLU A 459 -20.81 37.24 9.87
N VAL A 460 -19.93 36.89 10.82
CA VAL A 460 -19.07 35.70 10.75
C VAL A 460 -19.74 34.57 11.52
N GLY A 461 -20.24 33.55 10.82
CA GLY A 461 -20.95 32.42 11.40
C GLY A 461 -20.19 31.09 11.28
N ASN A 462 -20.49 30.14 12.17
CA ASN A 462 -20.01 28.76 12.10
C ASN A 462 -21.20 27.80 11.95
N THR A 463 -21.20 26.98 10.91
CA THR A 463 -22.27 26.00 10.63
C THR A 463 -21.72 24.56 10.56
N THR A 464 -20.58 24.29 11.18
CA THR A 464 -19.89 22.98 11.15
C THR A 464 -20.68 21.93 11.93
N GLY A 465 -21.08 20.82 11.32
CA GLY A 465 -21.87 19.78 11.97
C GLY A 465 -21.09 18.50 12.29
N SER A 466 -21.66 17.66 13.16
CA SER A 466 -21.25 16.27 13.37
C SER A 466 -22.49 15.40 13.59
N ALA A 467 -22.40 14.11 13.25
CA ALA A 467 -23.50 13.17 13.47
C ALA A 467 -23.55 12.65 14.92
N LEU A 468 -22.38 12.39 15.53
CA LEU A 468 -22.26 11.81 16.86
C LEU A 468 -21.51 12.70 17.87
N GLY A 469 -20.85 13.77 17.41
CA GLY A 469 -20.04 14.62 18.28
C GLY A 469 -18.81 13.88 18.82
N GLY A 470 -18.46 14.15 20.08
CA GLY A 470 -17.28 13.58 20.75
C GLY A 470 -17.49 12.14 21.19
N CYS A 471 -17.23 11.19 20.28
CA CYS A 471 -17.41 9.75 20.53
C CYS A 471 -16.52 9.22 21.67
N ARG A 472 -15.34 9.81 21.91
CA ARG A 472 -14.48 9.40 23.03
C ARG A 472 -15.06 9.90 24.34
N ALA A 473 -15.47 11.16 24.41
CA ALA A 473 -16.15 11.71 25.58
C ALA A 473 -17.44 10.92 25.92
N ILE A 474 -18.21 10.52 24.91
CA ILE A 474 -19.38 9.64 25.08
C ILE A 474 -18.97 8.32 25.75
N ARG A 475 -17.89 7.67 25.27
CA ARG A 475 -17.38 6.44 25.91
C ARG A 475 -16.96 6.70 27.36
N GLU A 476 -16.30 7.82 27.63
CA GLU A 476 -15.83 8.18 28.96
C GLU A 476 -17.01 8.34 29.93
N VAL A 477 -18.05 9.08 29.52
CA VAL A 477 -19.26 9.31 30.33
C VAL A 477 -20.08 8.03 30.54
N PHE A 478 -20.35 7.26 29.48
CA PHE A 478 -21.31 6.15 29.57
C PHE A 478 -20.68 4.81 29.97
N LYS A 479 -19.39 4.61 29.70
CA LYS A 479 -18.70 3.34 29.99
C LYS A 479 -17.64 3.49 31.07
N ASP A 480 -16.73 4.45 30.92
CA ASP A 480 -15.57 4.51 31.83
C ASP A 480 -15.98 4.99 33.22
N ARG A 481 -16.89 5.97 33.32
CA ARG A 481 -17.48 6.38 34.61
C ARG A 481 -18.32 5.26 35.26
N TYR A 482 -19.02 4.44 34.47
CA TYR A 482 -19.73 3.25 34.96
C TYR A 482 -18.79 2.17 35.53
N LEU A 483 -17.55 2.12 35.02
CA LEU A 483 -16.50 1.23 35.50
C LEU A 483 -15.65 1.87 36.61
N ASP A 484 -16.08 3.01 37.15
CA ASP A 484 -15.36 3.77 38.16
C ASP A 484 -13.92 4.13 37.77
N LYS A 485 -13.71 4.41 36.48
CA LYS A 485 -12.45 4.98 36.00
C LYS A 485 -12.47 6.49 36.19
N GLU A 486 -11.27 7.06 36.34
CA GLU A 486 -11.09 8.49 36.38
C GLU A 486 -11.54 9.12 35.05
N VAL A 487 -12.55 9.98 35.13
CA VAL A 487 -13.15 10.72 34.02
C VAL A 487 -13.32 12.16 34.48
N LYS A 488 -13.06 13.11 33.59
CA LYS A 488 -13.19 14.53 33.93
C LYS A 488 -14.63 14.88 34.32
N ASN A 489 -14.75 15.85 35.22
CA ASN A 489 -16.06 16.31 35.68
C ASN A 489 -16.89 16.95 34.56
N ASP A 490 -16.22 17.63 33.64
CA ASP A 490 -16.80 18.33 32.48
C ASP A 490 -16.87 17.47 31.21
N ALA A 491 -16.54 16.18 31.26
CA ALA A 491 -16.54 15.29 30.09
C ALA A 491 -17.87 15.28 29.31
N LEU A 492 -18.99 15.60 29.98
CA LEU A 492 -20.30 15.73 29.33
C LEU A 492 -20.32 16.85 28.27
N GLN A 493 -19.64 17.97 28.51
CA GLN A 493 -19.63 19.09 27.55
C GLN A 493 -19.01 18.67 26.22
N GLU A 494 -17.96 17.85 26.26
CA GLU A 494 -17.22 17.38 25.09
C GLU A 494 -17.99 16.31 24.30
N THR A 495 -19.15 15.84 24.81
CA THR A 495 -20.02 14.92 24.05
C THR A 495 -20.88 15.66 23.02
N PHE A 496 -21.16 16.95 23.22
CA PHE A 496 -22.12 17.67 22.38
C PHE A 496 -21.53 18.00 21.00
N ILE A 497 -22.37 17.85 19.98
CA ILE A 497 -22.02 18.21 18.59
C ILE A 497 -21.63 19.69 18.49
N SER A 498 -22.33 20.57 19.20
CA SER A 498 -22.09 22.01 19.17
C SER A 498 -20.79 22.44 19.85
N THR A 499 -20.23 21.63 20.75
CA THR A 499 -18.97 21.97 21.44
C THR A 499 -17.80 22.05 20.48
N VAL A 500 -17.82 21.25 19.42
CA VAL A 500 -16.83 21.29 18.33
C VAL A 500 -16.85 22.62 17.58
N GLN A 501 -18.00 23.31 17.51
CA GLN A 501 -18.09 24.64 16.90
C GLN A 501 -17.66 25.76 17.86
N ALA A 502 -17.77 25.51 19.17
CA ALA A 502 -17.53 26.49 20.22
C ALA A 502 -16.03 26.66 20.50
N TRP A 503 -15.27 25.56 20.39
CA TRP A 503 -13.81 25.56 20.31
C TRP A 503 -13.35 26.04 18.94
#